data_AF-F8CHR8-F1
#
_entry.id   AF-F8CHR8-F1
#
_cell.length_a   1.000
_cell.length_b   1.000
_cell.length_c   1.000
_cell.angle_alpha   90.00
_cell.angle_beta   90.00
_cell.angle_gamma   90.00
#
_symmetry.space_group_name_H-M   'P 1'
#
loop_
_entity.id
_entity.type
_entity.pdbx_description
1 polymer ?
#
loop_
_entity_poly.entity_id
_entity_poly.type
_entity_poly.pdbx_seq_one_letter_code
_entity_poly.pdbx_strand_id
1 'polypeptide(L)'
;MDTHALAERLTLATPCEMRWEDMQGDARVRHCGACRLSVHNLAEMTTLEVEALLQQGGRVCARLYRRPDGTVVTGDCRRIWRQQREEAATLLGTALTATAALSFIVVMGLLTLTLFGDNIRRMFGAATAGALVAMPPPAAGGPSAPASGAGPHH
;
A
#
# COMPACT_ATOMS: atom_id res chain seq x y z
N MET A 1 -18.02 -15.44 23.64
CA MET A 1 -18.05 -16.74 24.35
C MET A 1 -16.68 -17.36 24.18
N ASP A 2 -15.97 -17.58 25.27
CA ASP A 2 -14.56 -17.97 25.29
C ASP A 2 -14.37 -19.41 24.82
N THR A 3 -13.54 -19.60 23.81
CA THR A 3 -13.19 -20.92 23.22
C THR A 3 -12.55 -21.88 24.23
N HIS A 4 -12.03 -21.36 25.36
CA HIS A 4 -11.54 -22.16 26.48
C HIS A 4 -12.64 -23.02 27.14
N ALA A 5 -13.86 -22.50 27.29
CA ALA A 5 -14.96 -23.24 27.92
C ALA A 5 -15.46 -24.41 27.03
N LEU A 6 -15.31 -24.28 25.70
CA LEU A 6 -15.65 -25.33 24.74
C LEU A 6 -14.64 -26.50 24.84
N ALA A 7 -13.36 -26.20 25.04
CA ALA A 7 -12.29 -27.19 25.13
C ALA A 7 -12.37 -28.08 26.39
N GLU A 8 -12.90 -27.54 27.49
CA GLU A 8 -13.09 -28.27 28.75
C GLU A 8 -14.24 -29.29 28.65
N ARG A 9 -15.26 -29.01 27.83
CA ARG A 9 -16.44 -29.87 27.63
C ARG A 9 -16.26 -30.95 26.57
N LEU A 10 -15.24 -30.85 25.72
CA LEU A 10 -14.94 -31.78 24.63
C LEU A 10 -13.82 -32.75 25.00
N THR A 11 -14.12 -33.71 25.85
CA THR A 11 -13.27 -34.89 26.08
C THR A 11 -13.72 -36.02 25.15
N LEU A 12 -12.82 -36.50 24.28
CA LEU A 12 -13.09 -37.72 23.50
C LEU A 12 -13.14 -38.91 24.46
N ALA A 13 -14.34 -39.33 24.83
CA ALA A 13 -14.54 -40.47 25.73
C ALA A 13 -14.03 -41.79 25.13
N THR A 14 -13.95 -41.89 23.80
CA THR A 14 -13.43 -43.09 23.12
C THR A 14 -12.72 -42.67 21.83
N PRO A 15 -11.38 -42.74 21.76
CA PRO A 15 -10.66 -42.46 20.53
C PRO A 15 -11.01 -43.54 19.49
N CYS A 16 -11.35 -43.11 18.27
CA CYS A 16 -11.49 -44.01 17.14
C CYS A 16 -10.11 -44.18 16.48
N GLU A 17 -9.65 -45.42 16.35
CA GLU A 17 -8.35 -45.74 15.73
C GLU A 17 -8.37 -45.68 14.20
N MET A 18 -9.56 -45.61 13.58
CA MET A 18 -9.69 -45.48 12.13
C MET A 18 -9.16 -44.12 11.68
N ARG A 19 -8.28 -44.12 10.67
CA ARG A 19 -7.75 -42.89 10.11
C ARG A 19 -8.85 -42.16 9.33
N TRP A 20 -8.84 -40.84 9.40
CA TRP A 20 -9.82 -40.00 8.71
C TRP A 20 -9.80 -40.19 7.19
N GLU A 21 -8.61 -40.46 6.65
CA GLU A 21 -8.36 -40.67 5.23
C GLU A 21 -9.06 -41.93 4.70
N ASP A 22 -9.29 -42.92 5.57
CA ASP A 22 -9.98 -44.17 5.24
C ASP A 22 -11.52 -44.07 5.38
N MET A 23 -12.04 -42.91 5.82
CA MET A 23 -13.47 -42.65 5.98
C MET A 23 -14.11 -42.09 4.70
N GLN A 24 -15.40 -42.34 4.51
CA GLN A 24 -16.15 -41.89 3.32
C GLN A 24 -16.95 -40.62 3.61
N GLY A 25 -16.84 -39.60 2.77
CA GLY A 25 -17.57 -38.33 2.91
C GLY A 25 -16.75 -37.15 2.40
N ASP A 26 -17.00 -35.97 2.95
CA ASP A 26 -16.36 -34.72 2.53
C ASP A 26 -15.32 -34.23 3.55
N ALA A 27 -14.91 -32.96 3.47
CA ALA A 27 -13.94 -32.36 4.39
C ALA A 27 -14.55 -32.06 5.79
N ARG A 28 -15.88 -31.90 5.86
CA ARG A 28 -16.63 -31.47 7.04
C ARG A 28 -17.19 -32.66 7.82
N VAL A 29 -17.78 -33.64 7.13
CA VAL A 29 -18.41 -34.82 7.73
C VAL A 29 -18.03 -36.07 6.94
N ARG A 30 -17.55 -37.10 7.66
CA ARG A 30 -17.29 -38.43 7.09
C ARG A 30 -17.95 -39.51 7.91
N HIS A 31 -18.37 -40.58 7.25
CA HIS A 31 -18.85 -41.78 7.91
C HIS A 31 -17.69 -42.73 8.21
N CYS A 32 -17.56 -43.11 9.47
CA CYS A 32 -16.57 -44.09 9.91
C CYS A 32 -17.21 -45.48 9.99
N GLY A 33 -16.67 -46.45 9.24
CA GLY A 33 -17.17 -47.82 9.27
C GLY A 33 -16.91 -48.55 10.59
N ALA A 34 -15.90 -48.14 11.37
CA ALA A 34 -15.54 -48.79 12.63
C ALA A 34 -16.51 -48.41 13.77
N CYS A 35 -16.74 -47.11 13.99
CA CYS A 35 -17.67 -46.65 15.02
C CYS A 35 -19.12 -46.54 14.53
N ARG A 36 -19.36 -46.63 13.21
CA ARG A 36 -20.66 -46.47 12.55
C ARG A 36 -21.35 -45.13 12.84
N LEU A 37 -20.56 -44.11 13.16
CA LEU A 37 -21.02 -42.75 13.42
C LEU A 37 -20.53 -41.80 12.32
N SER A 38 -21.24 -40.69 12.17
CA SER A 38 -20.75 -39.53 11.43
C SER A 38 -19.70 -38.82 12.27
N VAL A 39 -18.49 -38.71 11.73
CA VAL A 39 -17.36 -38.02 12.32
C VAL A 39 -17.30 -36.60 11.78
N HIS A 40 -17.50 -35.63 12.66
CA HIS A 40 -17.52 -34.21 12.34
C HIS A 40 -16.13 -33.59 12.51
N ASN A 41 -15.62 -32.93 11.48
CA ASN A 41 -14.33 -32.23 11.54
C ASN A 41 -14.53 -30.81 12.07
N LEU A 42 -14.17 -30.57 13.33
CA LEU A 42 -14.41 -29.27 13.96
C LEU A 42 -13.57 -28.15 13.34
N ALA A 43 -12.42 -28.48 12.71
CA ALA A 43 -11.59 -27.48 12.03
C ALA A 43 -12.27 -26.88 10.79
N GLU A 44 -13.27 -27.56 10.23
CA GLU A 44 -14.07 -27.11 9.08
C GLU A 44 -15.46 -26.59 9.51
N MET A 45 -15.70 -26.45 10.82
CA MET A 45 -16.98 -25.98 11.38
C MET A 45 -16.78 -24.69 12.17
N THR A 46 -17.77 -23.80 12.15
CA THR A 46 -17.75 -22.61 13.01
C THR A 46 -18.07 -22.97 14.45
N THR A 47 -17.74 -22.09 15.38
CA THR A 47 -18.01 -22.26 16.81
C THR A 47 -19.52 -22.45 17.06
N LEU A 48 -20.36 -21.68 16.35
CA LEU A 48 -21.82 -21.81 16.41
C LEU A 48 -22.31 -23.17 15.91
N GLU A 49 -21.72 -23.69 14.83
CA GLU A 49 -22.07 -25.01 14.31
C GLU A 49 -21.65 -26.13 15.26
N VAL A 50 -20.49 -25.99 15.91
CA VAL A 50 -20.04 -26.93 16.94
C VAL A 50 -20.98 -26.88 18.15
N GLU A 51 -21.40 -25.70 18.59
CA GLU A 51 -22.38 -25.55 19.67
C GLU A 51 -23.72 -26.21 19.31
N ALA A 52 -24.23 -25.99 18.11
CA ALA A 52 -25.46 -26.63 17.64
C ALA A 52 -25.34 -28.17 17.62
N LEU A 53 -24.19 -28.70 17.17
CA LEU A 53 -23.90 -30.14 17.20
C LEU A 53 -23.89 -30.70 18.63
N LEU A 54 -23.35 -29.95 19.58
CA LEU A 54 -23.32 -30.34 20.99
C LEU A 54 -24.71 -30.22 21.65
N GLN A 55 -25.55 -29.28 21.22
CA GLN A 55 -26.92 -29.11 21.72
C GLN A 55 -27.88 -30.21 21.26
N GLN A 56 -27.64 -30.83 20.10
CA GLN A 56 -28.46 -31.94 19.60
C GLN A 56 -28.49 -33.14 20.55
N GLY A 57 -27.50 -33.27 21.43
CA GLY A 57 -27.41 -34.34 22.41
C GLY A 57 -27.08 -35.71 21.79
N GLY A 58 -26.68 -36.66 22.64
CA GLY A 58 -26.32 -38.02 22.23
C GLY A 58 -24.83 -38.23 21.96
N ARG A 59 -24.50 -39.34 21.30
CA ARG A 59 -23.12 -39.73 20.99
C ARG A 59 -22.70 -39.09 19.67
N VAL A 60 -21.84 -38.08 19.75
CA VAL A 60 -21.24 -37.42 18.60
C VAL A 60 -19.79 -37.88 18.48
N CYS A 61 -19.37 -38.26 17.26
CA CYS A 61 -17.96 -38.49 16.97
C CYS A 61 -17.40 -37.25 16.28
N ALA A 62 -16.28 -36.71 16.77
CA ALA A 62 -15.69 -35.51 16.23
C ALA A 62 -14.17 -35.64 16.15
N ARG A 63 -13.60 -35.10 15.07
CA ARG A 63 -12.17 -34.86 14.92
C ARG A 63 -11.90 -33.42 15.36
N LEU A 64 -11.08 -33.27 16.39
CA LEU A 64 -10.66 -31.97 16.92
C LEU A 64 -9.15 -31.85 16.90
N TYR A 65 -8.67 -30.61 16.78
CA TYR A 65 -7.26 -30.28 16.95
C TYR A 65 -7.13 -29.32 18.12
N ARG A 66 -6.19 -29.60 19.02
CA ARG A 66 -5.88 -28.71 20.16
C ARG A 66 -4.58 -27.99 19.86
N ARG A 67 -4.58 -26.67 20.07
CA ARG A 67 -3.37 -25.85 20.05
C ARG A 67 -2.65 -25.98 21.41
N PRO A 68 -1.33 -25.68 21.50
CA PRO A 68 -0.59 -25.69 22.77
C PRO A 68 -1.18 -24.85 23.91
N ASP A 69 -2.04 -23.88 23.60
CA ASP A 69 -2.79 -23.08 24.58
C ASP A 69 -4.03 -23.82 25.15
N GLY A 70 -4.31 -25.04 24.68
CA GLY A 70 -5.46 -25.84 25.08
C GLY A 70 -6.75 -25.54 24.31
N THR A 71 -6.75 -24.55 23.40
CA THR A 71 -7.92 -24.16 22.63
C THR A 71 -8.20 -25.14 21.49
N VAL A 72 -9.48 -25.45 21.26
CA VAL A 72 -9.92 -26.27 20.11
C VAL A 72 -9.94 -25.42 18.85
N VAL A 73 -9.27 -25.91 17.80
CA VAL A 73 -9.25 -25.24 16.50
C VAL A 73 -10.60 -25.44 15.81
N THR A 74 -11.27 -24.34 15.52
CA THR A 74 -12.50 -24.27 14.71
C THR A 74 -12.23 -23.50 13.41
N GLY A 75 -13.14 -23.59 12.45
CA GLY A 75 -13.06 -22.88 11.16
C GLY A 75 -13.01 -21.35 11.31
N ASP A 76 -13.52 -20.81 12.42
CA ASP A 76 -13.49 -19.38 12.72
C ASP A 76 -12.07 -18.87 12.93
N CYS A 77 -11.18 -19.67 13.54
CA CYS A 77 -9.78 -19.31 13.68
C CYS A 77 -9.12 -19.02 12.32
N ARG A 78 -9.43 -19.82 11.29
CA ARG A 78 -8.88 -19.62 9.95
C ARG A 78 -9.47 -18.40 9.25
N ARG A 79 -10.77 -18.11 9.43
CA ARG A 79 -11.40 -16.90 8.88
C ARG A 79 -10.82 -15.64 9.50
N ILE A 80 -10.74 -15.58 10.83
CA ILE A 80 -10.18 -14.44 11.56
C ILE A 80 -8.73 -14.19 11.15
N TRP A 81 -7.91 -15.25 11.07
CA TRP A 81 -6.52 -15.13 10.61
C TRP A 81 -6.39 -14.63 9.18
N ARG A 82 -7.26 -15.07 8.26
CA ARG A 82 -7.26 -14.59 6.86
C ARG A 82 -7.65 -13.13 6.75
N GLN A 83 -8.71 -12.73 7.43
CA GLN A 83 -9.18 -11.34 7.45
C GLN A 83 -8.08 -10.39 7.96
N GLN A 84 -7.45 -10.71 9.10
CA GLN A 84 -6.36 -9.87 9.62
C GLN A 84 -5.13 -9.84 8.71
N ARG A 85 -4.84 -10.92 7.97
CA ARG A 85 -3.73 -10.93 7.00
C ARG A 85 -4.00 -10.08 5.77
N GLU A 86 -5.23 -10.08 5.26
CA GLU A 86 -5.64 -9.27 4.12
C GLU A 86 -5.62 -7.77 4.46
N GLU A 87 -6.07 -7.40 5.66
CA GLU A 87 -5.97 -6.03 6.18
C GLU A 87 -4.50 -5.58 6.37
N ALA A 88 -3.64 -6.45 6.91
CA ALA A 88 -2.22 -6.13 7.09
C ALA A 88 -1.46 -6.00 5.76
N ALA A 89 -1.78 -6.83 4.76
CA ALA A 89 -1.13 -6.80 3.45
C ALA A 89 -1.52 -5.56 2.62
N THR A 90 -2.77 -5.09 2.74
CA THR A 90 -3.26 -3.92 2.02
C THR A 90 -2.67 -2.61 2.54
N LEU A 91 -2.43 -2.49 3.85
CA LEU A 91 -1.80 -1.31 4.45
C LEU A 91 -0.31 -1.16 4.07
N LEU A 92 0.42 -2.26 3.92
CA LEU A 92 1.84 -2.23 3.51
C LEU A 92 2.00 -1.98 1.99
N GLY A 93 1.03 -2.40 1.17
CA GLY A 93 1.07 -2.22 -0.28
C GLY A 93 0.87 -0.78 -0.76
N THR A 94 0.05 0.02 -0.06
CA THR A 94 -0.29 1.40 -0.47
C THR A 94 0.78 2.44 -0.12
N ALA A 95 1.60 2.19 0.91
CA ALA A 95 2.67 3.09 1.31
C ALA A 95 3.83 3.14 0.28
N LEU A 96 4.09 2.03 -0.41
CA LEU A 96 5.16 1.92 -1.40
C LEU A 96 4.80 2.57 -2.75
N THR A 97 3.52 2.57 -3.14
CA THR A 97 3.09 3.15 -4.43
C THR A 97 2.97 4.67 -4.37
N ALA A 98 2.50 5.23 -3.26
CA ALA A 98 2.35 6.68 -3.09
C ALA A 98 3.70 7.42 -3.08
N THR A 99 4.70 6.85 -2.41
CA THR A 99 6.06 7.42 -2.33
C THR A 99 6.78 7.36 -3.68
N ALA A 100 6.67 6.25 -4.40
CA ALA A 100 7.22 6.10 -5.74
C ALA A 100 6.57 7.10 -6.73
N ALA A 101 5.25 7.25 -6.73
CA ALA A 101 4.55 8.20 -7.59
C ALA A 101 4.94 9.66 -7.31
N LEU A 102 5.01 10.06 -6.03
CA LEU A 102 5.46 11.40 -5.66
C LEU A 102 6.91 11.65 -6.05
N SER A 103 7.80 10.68 -5.84
CA SER A 103 9.20 10.80 -6.26
C SER A 103 9.35 10.95 -7.78
N PHE A 104 8.55 10.20 -8.56
CA PHE A 104 8.57 10.28 -10.01
C PHE A 104 8.06 11.63 -10.52
N ILE A 105 6.99 12.17 -9.93
CA ILE A 105 6.46 13.50 -10.27
C ILE A 105 7.48 14.59 -9.97
N VAL A 106 8.13 14.54 -8.80
CA VAL A 106 9.16 15.52 -8.42
C VAL A 106 10.37 15.43 -9.36
N VAL A 107 10.87 14.23 -9.65
CA VAL A 107 12.01 14.02 -10.55
C VAL A 107 11.68 14.46 -11.99
N MET A 108 10.50 14.10 -12.51
CA MET A 108 10.05 14.55 -13.84
C MET A 108 9.85 16.06 -13.91
N GLY A 109 9.31 16.69 -12.86
CA GLY A 109 9.17 18.14 -12.77
C GLY A 109 10.52 18.85 -12.77
N LEU A 110 11.48 18.37 -11.97
CA LEU A 110 12.85 18.89 -11.93
C LEU A 110 13.58 18.70 -13.26
N LEU A 111 13.40 17.54 -13.90
CA LEU A 111 14.02 17.24 -15.19
C LEU A 111 13.45 18.13 -16.31
N THR A 112 12.15 18.35 -16.34
CA THR A 112 11.54 19.28 -17.31
C THR A 112 11.97 20.72 -17.06
N LEU A 113 12.00 21.20 -15.81
CA LEU A 113 12.48 22.54 -15.47
C LEU A 113 13.94 22.78 -15.86
N THR A 114 14.82 21.80 -15.70
CA THR A 114 16.24 21.91 -16.05
C THR A 114 16.47 21.80 -17.55
N LEU A 115 15.90 20.79 -18.21
CA LEU A 115 16.08 20.57 -19.66
C LEU A 115 15.36 21.62 -20.52
N PHE A 116 14.15 22.03 -20.15
CA PHE A 116 13.42 23.10 -20.85
C PHE A 116 13.86 24.50 -20.38
N GLY A 117 14.36 24.67 -19.15
CA GLY A 117 14.88 25.95 -18.66
C GLY A 117 16.06 26.46 -19.48
N ASP A 118 17.00 25.59 -19.86
CA ASP A 118 18.09 25.94 -20.78
C ASP A 118 17.58 26.31 -22.19
N ASN A 119 16.44 25.74 -22.60
CA ASN A 119 15.83 26.00 -23.91
C ASN A 119 14.99 27.29 -23.93
N ILE A 120 14.27 27.60 -22.85
CA ILE A 120 13.52 28.86 -22.65
C ILE A 120 14.48 30.04 -22.57
N ARG A 121 15.65 29.88 -21.92
CA ARG A 121 16.70 30.91 -21.89
C ARG A 121 17.22 31.24 -23.29
N ARG A 122 17.28 30.24 -24.20
CA ARG A 122 17.66 30.46 -25.60
C ARG A 122 16.53 31.10 -26.43
N MET A 123 15.27 30.78 -26.14
CA MET A 123 14.12 31.38 -26.83
C MET A 123 13.85 32.84 -26.46
N PHE A 124 14.04 33.22 -25.18
CA PHE A 124 13.81 34.60 -24.70
C PHE A 124 15.09 35.43 -24.53
N GLY A 125 16.28 34.81 -24.60
CA GLY A 125 17.57 35.50 -24.44
C GLY A 125 18.04 36.30 -25.67
N ALA A 126 17.29 36.28 -26.77
CA ALA A 126 17.63 37.02 -28.00
C ALA A 126 16.95 38.40 -28.12
N ALA A 127 16.19 38.86 -27.10
CA ALA A 127 15.34 40.06 -27.25
C ALA A 127 15.82 41.33 -26.52
N THR A 128 16.97 41.36 -25.84
CA THR A 128 17.43 42.60 -25.14
C THR A 128 18.86 43.04 -25.43
N ALA A 129 19.56 42.42 -26.38
CA ALA A 129 20.91 42.86 -26.76
C ALA A 129 20.90 43.56 -28.14
N GLY A 130 20.80 44.89 -28.13
CA GLY A 130 21.11 45.76 -29.28
C GLY A 130 19.97 46.74 -29.61
N ALA A 131 20.15 48.06 -29.69
CA ALA A 131 21.33 48.90 -29.55
C ALA A 131 20.84 50.29 -29.13
N LEU A 132 21.34 50.84 -28.02
CA LEU A 132 21.26 52.29 -27.83
C LEU A 132 22.27 52.90 -28.80
N VAL A 133 21.78 53.48 -29.89
CA VAL A 133 22.59 54.36 -30.74
C VAL A 133 23.01 55.52 -29.85
N ALA A 134 24.30 55.57 -29.50
CA ALA A 134 24.89 56.74 -28.87
C ALA A 134 24.80 57.91 -29.85
N MET A 135 23.85 58.81 -29.63
CA MET A 135 23.73 60.05 -30.40
C MET A 135 24.87 60.98 -29.98
N PRO A 136 25.70 61.49 -30.91
CA PRO A 136 26.78 62.42 -30.53
C PRO A 136 26.18 63.73 -29.99
N PRO A 137 26.81 64.37 -28.99
CA PRO A 137 26.31 65.61 -28.41
C PRO A 137 26.30 66.75 -29.44
N PRO A 138 25.35 67.70 -29.37
CA PRO A 138 25.32 68.83 -30.26
C PRO A 138 26.55 69.73 -30.03
N ALA A 139 27.21 70.11 -31.13
CA ALA A 139 28.32 71.04 -31.10
C ALA A 139 27.84 72.41 -30.57
N ALA A 140 28.34 72.79 -29.39
CA ALA A 140 28.12 74.11 -28.83
C ALA A 140 28.87 75.14 -29.68
N GLY A 141 28.13 75.91 -30.48
CA GLY A 141 28.63 77.12 -31.13
C GLY A 141 28.98 78.17 -30.09
N GLY A 142 30.28 78.41 -29.88
CA GLY A 142 30.77 79.52 -29.07
C GLY A 142 30.61 80.87 -29.79
N PRO A 143 30.47 81.98 -29.06
CA PRO A 143 30.30 83.31 -29.65
C PRO A 143 31.58 83.79 -30.35
N SER A 144 31.40 84.39 -31.53
CA SER A 144 32.43 85.08 -32.30
C SER A 144 33.04 86.24 -31.50
N ALA A 145 34.34 86.18 -31.25
CA ALA A 145 35.11 87.31 -30.74
C ALA A 145 35.31 88.38 -31.83
N PRO A 146 35.34 89.68 -31.47
CA PRO A 146 35.56 90.75 -32.43
C PRO A 146 37.04 90.86 -32.81
N ALA A 147 37.32 90.93 -34.11
CA ALA A 147 38.63 91.26 -34.63
C ALA A 147 38.94 92.73 -34.33
N SER A 148 39.89 92.98 -33.42
CA SER A 148 40.52 94.28 -33.21
C SER A 148 41.96 94.24 -33.70
N GLY A 149 42.27 95.13 -34.64
CA GLY A 149 43.56 95.81 -34.76
C GLY A 149 44.67 95.10 -35.53
N ALA A 150 45.08 95.71 -36.66
CA ALA A 150 46.39 96.36 -36.80
C ALA A 150 46.64 96.73 -38.27
N GLY A 151 47.10 97.96 -38.52
CA GLY A 151 47.60 98.42 -39.83
C GLY A 151 48.90 97.72 -40.27
N PRO A 152 49.56 98.20 -41.33
CA PRO A 152 50.39 99.38 -41.10
C PRO A 152 50.45 100.40 -42.25
N HIS A 153 50.99 101.55 -41.86
CA HIS A 153 51.62 102.57 -42.69
C HIS A 153 52.76 101.97 -43.55
N HIS A 154 52.77 102.28 -44.85
CA HIS A 154 53.77 103.14 -45.50
C HIS A 154 53.41 103.35 -46.97
#